data_AF-A0A3M8DYP9-F1
#
_entry.id   AF-A0A3M8DYP9-F1
#
_cell.length_a   1.000
_cell.length_b   1.000
_cell.length_c   1.000
_cell.angle_alpha   90.00
_cell.angle_beta   90.00
_cell.angle_gamma   90.00
#
_symmetry.space_group_name_H-M   'P 1'
#
loop_
_entity.id
_entity.type
_entity.pdbx_description
1 polymer ?
#
loop_
_entity_poly.entity_id
_entity_poly.type
_entity_poly.pdbx_seq_one_letter_code
_entity_poly.pdbx_strand_id
1 'polypeptide(L)' 'MSISWDNSAGYTDVHVYLNGVEKGPVGSNASSYEFSGLNAATTYTVRLELKDPTDDAPTLTITKKIPTQNEL' A
#
# COMPACT_ATOMS: atom_id res chain seq x y z
N MET A 1 0.13 1.62 -11.55
CA MET A 1 1.09 2.28 -10.62
C MET A 1 1.47 1.25 -9.59
N SER A 2 2.77 1.05 -9.38
CA SER A 2 3.28 0.08 -8.41
C SER A 2 3.75 0.76 -7.14
N ILE A 3 3.58 0.07 -6.01
CA ILE A 3 4.26 0.41 -4.76
C ILE A 3 4.98 -0.84 -4.24
N SER A 4 6.09 -0.62 -3.55
CA SER A 4 6.80 -1.66 -2.83
C SER A 4 7.17 -1.15 -1.44
N TRP A 5 7.24 -2.06 -0.48
CA TRP A 5 7.64 -1.78 0.89
C TRP A 5 8.55 -2.88 1.43
N ASP A 6 9.32 -2.54 2.45
CA ASP A 6 10.09 -3.53 3.20
C ASP A 6 9.15 -4.34 4.09
N ASN A 7 9.19 -5.66 3.96
CA ASN A 7 8.47 -6.59 4.83
C ASN A 7 9.42 -7.56 5.52
N SER A 8 10.65 -7.11 5.82
CA SER A 8 11.66 -7.93 6.52
C SER A 8 11.22 -8.36 7.92
N ALA A 9 10.31 -7.61 8.53
CA ALA A 9 9.71 -7.90 9.83
C ALA A 9 8.61 -8.98 9.77
N GLY A 10 8.15 -9.41 8.58
CA GLY A 10 7.18 -10.50 8.45
C GLY A 10 5.74 -10.12 8.77
N TYR A 11 5.31 -8.88 8.49
CA TYR A 11 3.92 -8.47 8.61
C TYR A 11 3.02 -9.35 7.72
N THR A 12 2.00 -9.93 8.33
CA THR A 12 1.07 -10.85 7.65
C THR A 12 -0.27 -10.21 7.35
N ASP A 13 -0.58 -9.10 8.01
CA ASP A 13 -1.81 -8.33 7.83
C ASP A 13 -1.44 -6.96 7.25
N VAL A 14 -1.70 -6.79 5.94
CA VAL A 14 -1.31 -5.58 5.20
C VAL A 14 -2.55 -4.99 4.54
N HIS A 15 -2.87 -3.74 4.87
CA HIS A 15 -3.96 -3.01 4.24
C HIS A 15 -3.43 -1.89 3.36
N VAL A 16 -3.91 -1.86 2.11
CA VAL A 16 -3.55 -0.83 1.14
C VAL A 16 -4.73 0.11 0.93
N TYR A 17 -4.47 1.40 0.99
CA TYR A 17 -5.46 2.45 0.76
C TYR A 17 -5.03 3.38 -0.36
N LEU A 18 -5.99 3.77 -1.19
CA LEU A 18 -5.81 4.76 -2.26
C LEU A 18 -6.82 5.89 -2.06
N ASN A 19 -6.34 7.10 -1.83
CA ASN A 19 -7.14 8.27 -1.48
C ASN A 19 -8.12 8.00 -0.31
N GLY A 20 -7.67 7.22 0.68
CA GLY A 20 -8.47 6.83 1.85
C GLY A 20 -9.41 5.65 1.62
N VAL A 21 -9.56 5.15 0.40
CA VAL A 21 -10.38 3.96 0.09
C VAL A 21 -9.50 2.72 0.20
N GLU A 22 -9.91 1.78 1.04
CA GLU A 22 -9.25 0.48 1.16
C GLU A 22 -9.39 -0.31 -0.15
N LYS A 23 -8.27 -0.84 -0.64
CA LYS A 23 -8.22 -1.67 -1.85
C LYS A 23 -8.18 -3.17 -1.54
N GLY A 24 -8.11 -3.52 -0.25
CA GLY A 24 -8.19 -4.86 0.28
C GLY A 24 -6.91 -5.29 0.99
N PRO A 25 -6.99 -6.40 1.75
CA PRO A 25 -5.82 -7.00 2.36
C PRO A 25 -4.91 -7.57 1.28
N VAL A 26 -3.62 -7.32 1.41
CA VAL A 26 -2.60 -7.94 0.55
C VAL A 26 -2.28 -9.32 1.11
N GLY A 27 -1.94 -10.28 0.23
CA GLY A 27 -1.57 -11.63 0.66
C GLY A 27 -0.46 -11.62 1.72
N SER A 28 -0.42 -12.63 2.58
CA SER A 28 0.58 -12.73 3.64
C SER A 28 2.00 -12.61 3.07
N ASN A 29 2.86 -11.84 3.76
CA ASN A 29 4.24 -11.61 3.35
C ASN A 29 4.41 -10.86 2.01
N ALA A 30 3.36 -10.16 1.53
CA ALA A 30 3.49 -9.28 0.39
C ALA A 30 4.42 -8.10 0.69
N SER A 31 5.13 -7.66 -0.35
CA SER A 31 6.04 -6.50 -0.34
C SER A 31 5.76 -5.53 -1.49
N SER A 32 4.68 -5.75 -2.24
CA SER A 32 4.27 -4.90 -3.34
C SER A 32 2.77 -4.95 -3.60
N TYR A 33 2.25 -3.91 -4.24
CA TYR A 33 0.87 -3.81 -4.70
C TYR A 33 0.80 -3.04 -6.02
N GLU A 34 0.03 -3.57 -6.97
CA GLU A 34 -0.23 -2.94 -8.25
C GLU A 34 -1.62 -2.31 -8.27
N PHE A 35 -1.67 -0.99 -8.44
CA PHE A 35 -2.92 -0.27 -8.71
C PHE A 35 -3.22 -0.25 -10.21
N SER A 36 -4.42 -0.70 -10.57
CA SER A 36 -4.98 -0.66 -11.92
C SER A 36 -6.14 0.36 -12.01
N GLY A 37 -6.52 0.73 -13.24
CA GLY A 37 -7.66 1.64 -13.49
C GLY A 37 -7.45 3.07 -12.99
N LEU A 38 -6.21 3.55 -12.92
CA LEU A 38 -5.89 4.92 -12.53
C LEU A 38 -5.84 5.84 -13.74
N ASN A 39 -6.23 7.09 -13.53
CA ASN A 39 -6.08 8.14 -14.54
C ASN A 39 -4.62 8.56 -14.63
N ALA A 40 -4.11 8.77 -15.85
CA ALA A 40 -2.79 9.36 -16.07
C ALA A 40 -2.72 10.80 -15.52
N ALA A 41 -1.50 11.32 -15.35
CA ALA A 41 -1.24 12.67 -14.82
C ALA A 41 -1.97 13.01 -13.50
N THR A 42 -2.39 12.01 -12.72
CA THR A 42 -3.13 12.20 -11.47
C THR A 42 -2.26 11.83 -10.28
N THR A 43 -2.28 12.67 -9.24
CA THR A 43 -1.60 12.36 -7.97
C THR A 43 -2.54 11.62 -7.04
N TYR A 44 -2.12 10.45 -6.58
CA TYR A 44 -2.85 9.65 -5.60
C TYR A 44 -2.13 9.67 -4.25
N THR A 45 -2.90 9.65 -3.16
CA THR A 45 -2.40 9.44 -1.81
C THR A 45 -2.52 7.96 -1.49
N VAL A 46 -1.38 7.30 -1.32
CA VAL A 46 -1.30 5.90 -0.90
C VAL A 46 -1.03 5.85 0.59
N ARG A 47 -1.76 4.99 1.29
CA ARG A 47 -1.48 4.64 2.69
C ARG A 47 -1.37 3.13 2.81
N LEU A 48 -0.35 2.68 3.54
CA LEU A 48 -0.11 1.30 3.92
C LEU A 48 -0.27 1.19 5.42
N GLU A 49 -0.99 0.18 5.88
CA GLU A 49 -0.98 -0.27 7.27
C GLU A 49 -0.40 -1.67 7.30
N LEU A 50 0.70 -1.84 8.05
CA LEU A 50 1.40 -3.10 8.23
C LEU A 50 1.18 -3.52 9.68
N LYS A 51 0.48 -4.65 9.87
CA LYS A 51 0.17 -5.21 11.17
C LYS A 51 0.77 -6.61 11.30
N ASP A 52 1.41 -6.84 12.43
CA ASP A 52 1.89 -8.17 12.80
C ASP A 52 0.69 -9.02 13.25
N PRO A 53 0.67 -10.33 12.97
CA PRO A 53 -0.42 -11.21 13.40
C PRO A 53 -0.58 -11.32 14.93
N THR A 54 0.42 -10.90 15.71
CA THR A 54 0.33 -10.84 17.17
C THR A 54 -0.54 -9.65 17.60
N ASP A 55 -1.48 -9.93 18.50
CA ASP A 55 -2.61 -9.04 18.84
C ASP A 55 -2.19 -7.68 19.45
N ASP A 56 -0.96 -7.59 19.97
CA ASP A 56 -0.42 -6.41 20.68
C ASP A 56 0.64 -5.62 19.89
N ALA A 57 0.95 -6.01 18.66
CA ALA A 57 1.97 -5.31 17.89
C ALA A 57 1.47 -3.94 17.37
N PRO A 58 2.35 -2.93 17.32
CA PRO A 58 1.99 -1.65 16.74
C PRO A 58 1.72 -1.80 15.24
N THR A 59 0.69 -1.11 14.75
CA THR A 59 0.48 -0.95 13.30
C THR A 59 1.46 0.09 12.77
N LEU A 60 2.29 -0.29 11.80
CA LEU A 60 3.14 0.65 11.08
C LEU A 60 2.32 1.29 9.94
N THR A 61 2.18 2.61 9.97
CA THR A 61 1.50 3.37 8.91
C THR A 61 2.49 4.13 8.05
N ILE A 62 2.44 3.91 6.74
CA ILE A 62 3.25 4.62 5.74
C ILE A 62 2.30 5.38 4.82
N THR A 63 2.51 6.68 4.63
CA THR A 63 1.70 7.51 3.70
C THR A 63 2.59 8.20 2.68
N LYS A 64 2.23 8.12 1.40
CA LYS A 64 2.97 8.73 0.30
C LYS A 64 2.05 9.27 -0.78
N LYS A 65 2.37 10.44 -1.34
CA LYS A 65 1.73 10.95 -2.57
C LYS A 65 2.54 10.49 -3.78
N ILE A 66 1.87 9.87 -4.74
CA ILE A 66 2.51 9.29 -5.93
C ILE A 66 1.78 9.77 -7.18
N PRO A 67 2.46 10.46 -8.11
CA PRO A 67 1.90 10.79 -9.40
C PRO A 67 1.92 9.58 -10.34
N THR A 68 0.85 9.35 -11.07
CA THR A 68 0.87 8.44 -12.23
C THR A 68 1.66 9.09 -13.36
N GLN A 69 2.41 8.28 -14.12
CA GLN A 69 3.13 8.75 -15.29
C GLN A 69 2.15 9.38 -16.32
N ASN A 70 2.60 10.41 -17.03
CA ASN A 70 1.90 10.88 -18.22
C ASN A 70 2.07 9.84 -19.34
N GLU A 71 1.01 9.58 -20.09
CA GLU A 71 1.15 8.94 -21.39
C GLU A 71 1.94 9.91 -22.30
N LEU A 72 3.10 9.46 -22.75
CA LEU A 72 4.02 10.23 -23.62
C LEU A 72 3.51 10.26 -25.06
#